data_AF-A0A5B1CEC1-F1
#
_entry.id   AF-A0A5B1CEC1-F1
#
_cell.length_a   1.000
_cell.length_b   1.000
_cell.length_c   1.000
_cell.angle_alpha   90.00
_cell.angle_beta   90.00
_cell.angle_gamma   90.00
#
_symmetry.space_group_name_H-M   'P 1'
#
loop_
_entity.id
_entity.type
_entity.pdbx_description
1 polymer ?
#
loop_
_entity_poly.entity_id
_entity_poly.type
_entity_poly.pdbx_seq_one_letter_code
_entity_poly.pdbx_strand_id
1 'polypeptide(L)'
;MPASLIEIPMSIDDFRVMPHRLGWKHEYWDGMARLSPSHGAVAKFELRFNQTPPASSTSKSTYDIRGVGDVDRESLVQLHINAFDDSIEFAGYSDAAFEKEQRRSMSAFFAPENSTRRRRGLAKHSFAVVDGNDSVAAIFIRETPDGLAVEPILVHPRYHRKGLASALFWQSCRALASEGVKVLRSSCHLGNHASMKWHLAMGFRETPNVTAASARANHHHWMARHHRFQGRLNEAESQTKLARSWDQKYESWQEAWIAEIEQSRSEAKNQ
;
A
#
# COMPACT_ATOMS: atom_id res chain seq x y z
N MET A 1 0.62 -19.73 2.32
CA MET A 1 0.35 -19.57 3.76
C MET A 1 0.80 -18.19 4.21
N PRO A 2 -0.09 -17.37 4.81
CA PRO A 2 0.27 -16.06 5.34
C PRO A 2 1.42 -16.19 6.33
N ALA A 3 2.31 -15.21 6.37
CA ALA A 3 3.37 -15.18 7.39
C ALA A 3 2.75 -15.27 8.79
N SER A 4 3.23 -16.19 9.63
CA SER A 4 2.80 -16.26 11.02
C SER A 4 3.13 -14.98 11.77
N LEU A 5 2.42 -14.73 12.87
CA LEU A 5 2.80 -13.66 13.78
C LEU A 5 4.25 -13.91 14.21
N ILE A 6 5.09 -12.88 14.10
CA ILE A 6 6.51 -13.03 14.42
C ILE A 6 6.63 -12.98 15.94
N GLU A 7 6.93 -14.13 16.53
CA GLU A 7 7.25 -14.28 17.96
C GLU A 7 8.72 -14.66 18.10
N ILE A 8 9.46 -13.91 18.91
CA ILE A 8 10.90 -14.10 19.11
C ILE A 8 11.16 -14.27 20.60
N PRO A 9 11.58 -15.46 21.07
CA PRO A 9 11.97 -15.67 22.46
C PRO A 9 13.18 -14.81 22.80
N MET A 10 13.06 -13.95 23.81
CA MET A 10 14.15 -13.09 24.27
C MET A 10 13.86 -12.52 25.66
N SER A 11 14.90 -12.01 26.33
CA SER A 11 14.70 -11.28 27.58
C SER A 11 14.07 -9.91 27.36
N ILE A 12 13.51 -9.30 28.41
CA ILE A 12 13.00 -7.93 28.34
C ILE A 12 14.12 -6.93 28.04
N ASP A 13 15.33 -7.21 28.47
CA ASP A 13 16.48 -6.33 28.23
C ASP A 13 16.94 -6.43 26.77
N ASP A 14 16.93 -7.62 26.18
CA ASP A 14 17.15 -7.80 24.74
C ASP A 14 16.04 -7.11 23.93
N PHE A 15 14.78 -7.23 24.35
CA PHE A 15 13.65 -6.57 23.68
C PHE A 15 13.80 -5.05 23.69
N ARG A 16 14.20 -4.45 24.81
CA ARG A 16 14.41 -3.00 24.94
C ARG A 16 15.45 -2.46 23.96
N VAL A 17 16.38 -3.31 23.53
CA VAL A 17 17.43 -2.97 22.57
C VAL A 17 17.19 -3.57 21.19
N MET A 18 16.09 -4.27 20.95
CA MET A 18 15.80 -4.91 19.67
C MET A 18 15.44 -3.88 18.60
N PRO A 19 16.08 -3.83 17.43
CA PRO A 19 15.75 -2.89 16.35
C PRO A 19 14.26 -2.94 15.94
N HIS A 20 13.53 -1.83 16.11
CA HIS A 20 12.15 -1.75 15.65
C HIS A 20 12.05 -1.52 14.14
N ARG A 21 11.13 -2.24 13.50
CA ARG A 21 10.78 -2.10 12.09
C ARG A 21 9.66 -1.07 11.87
N LEU A 22 9.81 -0.17 10.90
CA LEU A 22 8.76 0.76 10.52
C LEU A 22 7.52 -0.01 10.01
N GLY A 23 6.32 0.44 10.41
CA GLY A 23 5.07 -0.23 10.07
C GLY A 23 4.76 -1.45 10.93
N TRP A 24 5.62 -1.83 11.87
CA TRP A 24 5.37 -2.92 12.81
C TRP A 24 5.19 -2.38 14.22
N LYS A 25 4.19 -2.89 14.92
CA LYS A 25 4.04 -2.78 16.36
C LYS A 25 4.91 -3.84 17.02
N HIS A 26 5.65 -3.46 18.05
CA HIS A 26 6.55 -4.33 18.80
C HIS A 26 6.08 -4.34 20.25
N GLU A 27 5.80 -5.52 20.77
CA GLU A 27 5.28 -5.71 22.12
C GLU A 27 6.02 -6.84 22.82
N TYR A 28 6.03 -6.83 24.15
CA TYR A 28 6.69 -7.85 24.95
C TYR A 28 5.75 -8.37 26.03
N TRP A 29 5.67 -9.69 26.13
CA TRP A 29 4.87 -10.42 27.13
C TRP A 29 5.39 -11.86 27.18
N ASP A 30 5.31 -12.47 28.37
CA ASP A 30 5.63 -13.89 28.58
C ASP A 30 6.98 -14.37 28.03
N GLY A 31 8.03 -13.52 28.08
CA GLY A 31 9.37 -13.87 27.58
C GLY A 31 9.52 -13.81 26.06
N MET A 32 8.57 -13.18 25.37
CA MET A 32 8.51 -13.12 23.91
C MET A 32 8.38 -11.68 23.42
N ALA A 33 9.14 -11.33 22.39
CA ALA A 33 8.84 -10.18 21.55
C ALA A 33 7.81 -10.61 20.49
N ARG A 34 6.68 -9.90 20.39
CA ARG A 34 5.68 -10.09 19.33
C ARG A 34 5.68 -8.89 18.39
N LEU A 35 5.79 -9.16 17.10
CA LEU A 35 5.72 -8.14 16.06
C LEU A 35 4.44 -8.34 15.26
N SER A 36 3.59 -7.32 15.24
CA SER A 36 2.36 -7.28 14.46
C SER A 36 2.33 -6.08 13.51
N PRO A 37 1.58 -6.12 12.41
CA PRO A 37 1.42 -4.97 11.52
C PRO A 37 0.71 -3.80 12.23
N SER A 38 1.22 -2.59 12.01
CA SER A 38 0.57 -1.38 12.48
C SER A 38 -0.49 -0.93 11.45
N HIS A 39 -1.75 -1.27 11.70
CA HIS A 39 -2.86 -1.05 10.77
C HIS A 39 -3.02 0.40 10.28
N GLY A 40 -2.58 1.40 11.07
CA GLY A 40 -2.63 2.81 10.69
C GLY A 40 -1.42 3.31 9.88
N ALA A 41 -0.36 2.49 9.76
CA ALA A 41 0.89 2.85 9.10
C ALA A 41 0.78 2.67 7.58
N VAL A 42 -0.10 3.43 6.94
CA VAL A 42 -0.35 3.40 5.50
C VAL A 42 0.02 4.74 4.87
N ALA A 43 0.93 4.75 3.91
CA ALA A 43 1.21 5.93 3.09
C ALA A 43 0.18 6.06 1.97
N LYS A 44 -0.20 7.29 1.66
CA LYS A 44 -1.09 7.63 0.54
C LYS A 44 -0.29 8.28 -0.57
N PHE A 45 -0.66 8.01 -1.80
CA PHE A 45 0.08 8.42 -2.99
C PHE A 45 -0.85 9.01 -4.04
N GLU A 46 -0.31 9.93 -4.82
CA GLU A 46 -0.96 10.54 -5.96
C GLU A 46 -0.02 10.61 -7.15
N LEU A 47 -0.54 10.21 -8.31
CA LEU A 47 0.06 10.44 -9.62
C LEU A 47 -0.81 11.45 -10.36
N ARG A 48 -0.17 12.52 -10.83
CA ARG A 48 -0.81 13.49 -11.73
C ARG A 48 -0.42 13.17 -13.16
N PHE A 49 -1.41 12.98 -14.01
CA PHE A 49 -1.20 12.89 -15.45
C PHE A 49 -0.88 14.29 -15.97
N ASN A 50 0.41 14.56 -16.18
CA ASN A 50 0.80 15.70 -17.01
C ASN A 50 0.19 15.47 -18.41
N GLN A 51 -0.07 16.55 -19.16
CA GLN A 51 -0.80 16.51 -20.44
C GLN A 51 -0.22 15.55 -21.50
N THR A 52 0.93 14.94 -21.26
CA THR A 52 1.54 13.93 -22.11
C THR A 52 1.77 12.66 -21.28
N PRO A 53 1.12 11.52 -21.62
CA PRO A 53 1.47 10.25 -21.01
C PRO A 53 2.96 9.97 -21.26
N PRO A 54 3.69 9.35 -20.30
CA PRO A 54 5.12 9.14 -20.45
C PRO A 54 5.41 8.39 -21.75
N ALA A 55 6.41 8.89 -22.47
CA ALA A 55 6.88 8.29 -23.71
C ALA A 55 7.14 6.81 -23.46
N SER A 56 6.50 5.98 -24.28
CA SER A 56 6.57 4.54 -24.26
C SER A 56 8.03 4.05 -24.16
N SER A 57 8.42 3.43 -23.04
CA SER A 57 9.39 2.35 -23.13
C SER A 57 8.61 1.16 -23.67
N THR A 58 8.55 1.06 -24.99
CA THR A 58 7.98 -0.08 -25.72
C THR A 58 8.93 -1.27 -25.54
N SER A 59 9.03 -1.77 -24.31
CA SER A 59 9.38 -3.17 -24.13
C SER A 59 8.19 -3.91 -24.71
N LYS A 60 8.37 -4.52 -25.90
CA LYS A 60 7.41 -5.49 -26.44
C LYS A 60 7.17 -6.53 -25.35
N SER A 61 6.09 -6.36 -24.60
CA SER A 61 5.64 -7.37 -23.65
C SER A 61 5.35 -8.60 -24.48
N THR A 62 6.05 -9.70 -24.21
CA THR A 62 5.71 -11.02 -24.76
C THR A 62 4.39 -11.55 -24.20
N TYR A 63 3.77 -10.83 -23.27
CA TYR A 63 2.57 -11.23 -22.58
C TYR A 63 1.35 -10.48 -23.10
N ASP A 64 0.25 -11.22 -23.27
CA ASP A 64 -1.05 -10.68 -23.63
C ASP A 64 -1.66 -9.91 -22.44
N ILE A 65 -2.03 -8.65 -22.68
CA ILE A 65 -2.67 -7.78 -21.69
C ILE A 65 -4.09 -7.53 -22.15
N ARG A 66 -5.07 -7.93 -21.34
CA ARG A 66 -6.49 -7.73 -21.63
C ARG A 66 -7.24 -7.14 -20.44
N GLY A 67 -8.45 -6.64 -20.70
CA GLY A 67 -9.34 -6.19 -19.63
C GLY A 67 -9.71 -7.34 -18.69
N VAL A 68 -9.87 -7.01 -17.41
CA VAL A 68 -10.40 -7.94 -16.39
C VAL A 68 -11.92 -8.08 -16.58
N GLY A 69 -12.41 -9.32 -16.60
CA GLY A 69 -13.84 -9.64 -16.67
C GLY A 69 -14.27 -10.70 -15.66
N ASP A 70 -15.57 -11.01 -15.61
CA ASP A 70 -16.12 -11.98 -14.66
C ASP A 70 -15.54 -13.39 -14.81
N VAL A 71 -15.14 -13.76 -16.03
CA VAL A 71 -14.47 -15.05 -16.32
C VAL A 71 -13.14 -15.21 -15.58
N ASP A 72 -12.54 -14.10 -15.13
CA ASP A 72 -11.23 -14.12 -14.45
C ASP A 72 -11.34 -14.35 -12.95
N ARG A 73 -12.55 -14.28 -12.38
CA ARG A 73 -12.80 -14.15 -10.94
C ARG A 73 -12.04 -15.18 -10.10
N GLU A 74 -12.21 -16.47 -10.37
CA GLU A 74 -11.55 -17.53 -9.58
C GLU A 74 -10.02 -17.51 -9.76
N SER A 75 -9.54 -17.30 -10.99
CA SER A 75 -8.10 -17.20 -11.24
C SER A 75 -7.47 -16.00 -10.52
N LEU A 76 -8.21 -14.88 -10.40
CA LEU A 76 -7.75 -13.68 -9.71
C LEU A 76 -7.79 -13.82 -8.19
N VAL A 77 -8.74 -14.60 -7.64
CA VAL A 77 -8.71 -14.99 -6.22
C VAL A 77 -7.43 -15.77 -5.93
N GLN A 78 -7.11 -16.76 -6.76
CA GLN A 78 -5.91 -17.56 -6.57
C GLN A 78 -4.63 -16.72 -6.74
N LEU A 79 -4.61 -15.82 -7.74
CA LEU A 79 -3.53 -14.86 -7.92
C LEU A 79 -3.36 -13.95 -6.70
N HIS A 80 -4.46 -13.47 -6.11
CA HIS A 80 -4.43 -12.59 -4.95
C HIS A 80 -3.86 -13.32 -3.72
N ILE A 81 -4.28 -14.57 -3.48
CA ILE A 81 -3.69 -15.45 -2.45
C ILE A 81 -2.18 -15.57 -2.67
N ASN A 82 -1.75 -15.91 -3.88
CA ASN A 82 -0.34 -16.14 -4.18
C ASN A 82 0.50 -14.85 -4.11
N ALA A 83 -0.08 -13.70 -4.47
CA ALA A 83 0.62 -12.41 -4.48
C ALA A 83 0.78 -11.82 -3.07
N PHE A 84 -0.15 -12.10 -2.16
CA PHE A 84 -0.16 -11.57 -0.80
C PHE A 84 0.24 -12.58 0.28
N ASP A 85 0.77 -13.72 -0.12
CA ASP A 85 1.11 -14.80 0.82
C ASP A 85 2.17 -14.40 1.85
N ASP A 86 3.15 -13.60 1.43
CA ASP A 86 4.21 -13.08 2.30
C ASP A 86 4.00 -11.60 2.63
N SER A 87 2.76 -11.13 2.57
CA SER A 87 2.46 -9.72 2.80
C SER A 87 2.31 -9.41 4.28
N ILE A 88 2.86 -8.25 4.66
CA ILE A 88 2.78 -7.76 6.03
C ILE A 88 1.34 -7.59 6.49
N GLU A 89 0.44 -7.17 5.62
CA GLU A 89 -0.95 -6.87 5.93
C GLU A 89 -1.73 -8.07 6.47
N PHE A 90 -1.26 -9.31 6.22
CA PHE A 90 -1.88 -10.54 6.68
C PHE A 90 -1.04 -11.32 7.69
N ALA A 91 0.04 -10.72 8.22
CA ALA A 91 0.88 -11.38 9.21
C ALA A 91 0.06 -11.75 10.46
N GLY A 92 0.09 -13.02 10.85
CA GLY A 92 -0.66 -13.57 11.98
C GLY A 92 -2.07 -14.08 11.67
N TYR A 93 -2.52 -14.02 10.41
CA TYR A 93 -3.78 -14.67 10.02
C TYR A 93 -3.63 -16.19 10.05
N SER A 94 -4.70 -16.90 10.43
CA SER A 94 -4.81 -18.33 10.12
C SER A 94 -5.13 -18.53 8.65
N ASP A 95 -4.84 -19.70 8.08
CA ASP A 95 -5.08 -19.96 6.65
C ASP A 95 -6.55 -19.76 6.26
N ALA A 96 -7.47 -20.26 7.09
CA ALA A 96 -8.89 -20.09 6.87
C ALA A 96 -9.34 -18.62 6.94
N ALA A 97 -8.76 -17.83 7.86
CA ALA A 97 -9.06 -16.40 7.95
C ALA A 97 -8.47 -15.62 6.76
N PHE A 98 -7.26 -15.98 6.34
CA PHE A 98 -6.58 -15.40 5.20
C PHE A 98 -7.32 -15.67 3.90
N GLU A 99 -7.64 -16.93 3.60
CA GLU A 99 -8.37 -17.30 2.39
C GLU A 99 -9.75 -16.61 2.34
N LYS A 100 -10.48 -16.62 3.46
CA LYS A 100 -11.77 -15.94 3.57
C LYS A 100 -11.65 -14.45 3.28
N GLU A 101 -10.61 -13.79 3.78
CA GLU A 101 -10.35 -12.38 3.55
C GLU A 101 -9.99 -12.10 2.08
N GLN A 102 -9.13 -12.92 1.46
CA GLN A 102 -8.76 -12.75 0.05
C GLN A 102 -9.97 -12.89 -0.87
N ARG A 103 -10.80 -13.93 -0.64
CA ARG A 103 -12.05 -14.14 -1.38
C ARG A 103 -13.00 -12.96 -1.20
N ARG A 104 -13.17 -12.48 0.03
CA ARG A 104 -14.01 -11.30 0.33
C ARG A 104 -13.50 -10.04 -0.38
N SER A 105 -12.20 -9.76 -0.30
CA SER A 105 -11.57 -8.60 -0.94
C SER A 105 -11.76 -8.63 -2.45
N MET A 106 -11.47 -9.77 -3.08
CA MET A 106 -11.63 -9.95 -4.52
C MET A 106 -13.09 -9.86 -4.98
N SER A 107 -14.01 -10.47 -4.24
CA SER A 107 -15.44 -10.43 -4.57
C SER A 107 -15.99 -8.99 -4.57
N ALA A 108 -15.42 -8.09 -3.78
CA ALA A 108 -15.82 -6.68 -3.74
C ALA A 108 -15.44 -5.88 -5.01
N PHE A 109 -14.63 -6.43 -5.91
CA PHE A 109 -14.36 -5.84 -7.23
C PHE A 109 -15.41 -6.23 -8.27
N PHE A 110 -16.03 -7.41 -8.12
CA PHE A 110 -17.04 -7.93 -9.04
C PHE A 110 -18.48 -7.69 -8.56
N ALA A 111 -18.66 -6.84 -7.55
CA ALA A 111 -19.98 -6.45 -7.09
C ALA A 111 -20.70 -5.60 -8.17
N PRO A 112 -22.02 -5.74 -8.35
CA PRO A 112 -22.78 -4.93 -9.29
C PRO A 112 -22.63 -3.42 -9.02
N GLU A 113 -22.68 -2.60 -10.07
CA GLU A 113 -22.53 -1.14 -10.00
C GLU A 113 -23.52 -0.48 -9.01
N ASN A 114 -24.70 -1.08 -8.82
CA ASN A 114 -25.76 -0.59 -7.93
C ASN A 114 -25.60 -0.99 -6.46
N SER A 115 -24.48 -1.61 -6.07
CA SER A 115 -24.27 -1.95 -4.66
C SER A 115 -24.13 -0.67 -3.83
N THR A 116 -24.89 -0.57 -2.74
CA THR A 116 -24.87 0.57 -1.80
C THR A 116 -23.56 0.69 -0.99
N ARG A 117 -22.59 -0.19 -1.22
CA ARG A 117 -21.28 -0.10 -0.57
C ARG A 117 -20.53 1.10 -1.14
N ARG A 118 -19.87 1.88 -0.27
CA ARG A 118 -19.06 3.08 -0.58
C ARG A 118 -17.89 2.86 -1.57
N ARG A 119 -17.80 1.70 -2.20
CA ARG A 119 -16.76 1.30 -3.14
C ARG A 119 -17.47 0.70 -4.36
N ARG A 120 -17.53 1.47 -5.45
CA ARG A 120 -18.07 0.97 -6.71
C ARG A 120 -17.13 -0.12 -7.26
N GLY A 121 -17.69 -0.99 -8.09
CA GLY A 121 -17.01 -2.17 -8.65
C GLY A 121 -15.77 -1.83 -9.49
N LEU A 122 -15.25 -2.83 -10.17
CA LEU A 122 -14.08 -2.73 -11.05
C LEU A 122 -14.27 -1.62 -12.10
N ALA A 123 -13.35 -0.66 -12.15
CA ALA A 123 -13.34 0.31 -13.25
C ALA A 123 -12.81 -0.34 -14.54
N LYS A 124 -13.27 0.16 -15.69
CA LYS A 124 -12.93 -0.32 -17.05
C LYS A 124 -11.41 -0.36 -17.34
N HIS A 125 -10.62 0.36 -16.55
CA HIS A 125 -9.16 0.51 -16.71
C HIS A 125 -8.35 -0.52 -15.92
N SER A 126 -8.98 -1.62 -15.53
CA SER A 126 -8.35 -2.75 -14.86
C SER A 126 -7.94 -3.79 -15.89
N PHE A 127 -6.70 -4.27 -15.79
CA PHE A 127 -6.10 -5.17 -16.78
C PHE A 127 -5.48 -6.39 -16.10
N ALA A 128 -5.44 -7.50 -16.82
CA ALA A 128 -4.78 -8.72 -16.42
C ALA A 128 -3.83 -9.23 -17.52
N VAL A 129 -2.83 -9.98 -17.07
CA VAL A 129 -1.95 -10.81 -17.89
C VAL A 129 -2.29 -12.27 -17.61
N VAL A 130 -2.42 -13.05 -18.67
CA VAL A 130 -2.79 -14.47 -18.61
C VAL A 130 -1.66 -15.33 -19.16
N ASP A 131 -1.45 -16.49 -18.55
CA ASP A 131 -0.62 -17.57 -19.06
C ASP A 131 -1.48 -18.86 -19.11
N GLY A 132 -1.86 -19.29 -20.30
CA GLY A 132 -2.87 -20.34 -20.47
C GLY A 132 -4.26 -19.89 -19.98
N ASN A 133 -4.78 -20.55 -18.94
CA ASN A 133 -6.07 -20.21 -18.31
C ASN A 133 -5.90 -19.42 -17.00
N ASP A 134 -4.66 -19.17 -16.56
CA ASP A 134 -4.39 -18.60 -15.25
C ASP A 134 -4.00 -17.12 -15.36
N SER A 135 -4.61 -16.28 -14.53
CA SER A 135 -4.17 -14.90 -14.34
C SER A 135 -2.84 -14.88 -13.58
N VAL A 136 -1.78 -14.36 -14.21
CA VAL A 136 -0.43 -14.30 -13.61
C VAL A 136 -0.05 -12.92 -13.10
N ALA A 137 -0.73 -11.87 -13.56
CA ALA A 137 -0.64 -10.53 -13.02
C ALA A 137 -1.94 -9.76 -13.28
N ALA A 138 -2.27 -8.78 -12.43
CA ALA A 138 -3.42 -7.91 -12.62
C ALA A 138 -3.22 -6.56 -11.95
N ILE A 139 -3.85 -5.53 -12.50
CA ILE A 139 -4.02 -4.21 -11.87
C ILE A 139 -5.49 -3.88 -11.79
N PHE A 140 -5.91 -3.41 -10.62
CA PHE A 140 -7.28 -3.02 -10.36
C PHE A 140 -7.36 -1.52 -10.19
N ILE A 141 -8.27 -0.90 -10.93
CA ILE A 141 -8.65 0.50 -10.77
C ILE A 141 -10.05 0.54 -10.17
N ARG A 142 -10.25 1.38 -9.16
CA ARG A 142 -11.50 1.50 -8.43
C ARG A 142 -11.91 2.96 -8.27
N GLU A 143 -13.21 3.23 -8.35
CA GLU A 143 -13.78 4.51 -7.92
C GLU A 143 -13.93 4.54 -6.40
N THR A 144 -13.33 5.56 -5.77
CA THR A 144 -13.45 5.86 -4.35
C THR A 144 -14.10 7.24 -4.18
N PRO A 145 -14.56 7.61 -2.96
CA PRO A 145 -15.05 8.96 -2.69
C PRO A 145 -14.02 10.05 -3.04
N ASP A 146 -12.72 9.73 -2.93
CA ASP A 146 -11.63 10.65 -3.22
C ASP A 146 -11.28 10.66 -4.73
N GLY A 147 -11.88 9.79 -5.55
CA GLY A 147 -11.61 9.63 -6.98
C GLY A 147 -11.05 8.25 -7.34
N LEU A 148 -10.43 8.13 -8.52
CA LEU A 148 -9.88 6.85 -9.00
C LEU A 148 -8.61 6.46 -8.24
N ALA A 149 -8.53 5.18 -7.85
CA ALA A 149 -7.41 4.62 -7.13
C ALA A 149 -6.95 3.27 -7.73
N VAL A 150 -5.64 3.02 -7.66
CA VAL A 150 -5.02 1.72 -7.92
C VAL A 150 -5.06 0.88 -6.65
N GLU A 151 -5.88 -0.17 -6.64
CA GLU A 151 -6.00 -1.09 -5.50
C GLU A 151 -6.55 -2.44 -5.94
N PRO A 152 -5.83 -3.59 -5.81
CA PRO A 152 -4.37 -3.76 -5.70
C PRO A 152 -3.66 -3.90 -7.07
N ILE A 153 -2.33 -4.07 -7.04
CA ILE A 153 -1.55 -4.67 -8.14
C ILE A 153 -1.06 -6.03 -7.70
N LEU A 154 -1.35 -7.04 -8.51
CA LEU A 154 -1.01 -8.44 -8.26
C LEU A 154 0.03 -8.90 -9.28
N VAL A 155 1.07 -9.57 -8.83
CA VAL A 155 1.97 -10.34 -9.70
C VAL A 155 2.30 -11.63 -9.00
N HIS A 156 2.07 -12.75 -9.67
CA HIS A 156 2.42 -14.07 -9.17
C HIS A 156 3.93 -14.13 -8.91
N PRO A 157 4.41 -14.68 -7.76
CA PRO A 157 5.83 -14.68 -7.39
C PRO A 157 6.79 -15.18 -8.48
N ARG A 158 6.41 -16.25 -9.21
CA ARG A 158 7.20 -16.80 -10.35
C ARG A 158 7.40 -15.82 -11.53
N TYR A 159 6.63 -14.75 -11.59
CA TYR A 159 6.67 -13.73 -12.66
C TYR A 159 7.18 -12.38 -12.13
N HIS A 160 7.67 -12.32 -10.89
CA HIS A 160 8.33 -11.13 -10.36
C HIS A 160 9.57 -10.78 -11.19
N ARG A 161 9.95 -9.50 -11.15
CA ARG A 161 11.10 -8.94 -11.88
C ARG A 161 11.03 -9.03 -13.41
N LYS A 162 9.88 -9.44 -13.98
CA LYS A 162 9.63 -9.45 -15.44
C LYS A 162 8.94 -8.19 -15.98
N GLY A 163 8.78 -7.16 -15.15
CA GLY A 163 8.18 -5.88 -15.56
C GLY A 163 6.65 -5.86 -15.69
N LEU A 164 5.94 -6.95 -15.35
CA LEU A 164 4.48 -7.06 -15.52
C LEU A 164 3.68 -5.98 -14.79
N ALA A 165 4.01 -5.69 -13.51
CA ALA A 165 3.34 -4.65 -12.74
C ALA A 165 3.44 -3.28 -13.41
N SER A 166 4.62 -2.91 -13.90
CA SER A 166 4.84 -1.63 -14.59
C SER A 166 4.15 -1.60 -15.96
N ALA A 167 4.13 -2.70 -16.70
CA ALA A 167 3.43 -2.79 -17.98
C ALA A 167 1.92 -2.60 -17.81
N LEU A 168 1.31 -3.30 -16.86
CA LEU A 168 -0.09 -3.17 -16.49
C LEU A 168 -0.41 -1.75 -16.01
N PHE A 169 0.41 -1.19 -15.13
CA PHE A 169 0.24 0.18 -14.63
C PHE A 169 0.25 1.22 -15.75
N TRP A 170 1.22 1.15 -16.68
CA TRP A 170 1.25 2.07 -17.79
C TRP A 170 0.11 1.87 -18.79
N GLN A 171 -0.39 0.64 -18.94
CA GLN A 171 -1.61 0.39 -19.71
C GLN A 171 -2.82 1.09 -19.07
N SER A 172 -3.04 0.94 -17.77
CA SER A 172 -4.09 1.68 -17.03
C SER A 172 -3.92 3.19 -17.15
N CYS A 173 -2.70 3.71 -16.96
CA CYS A 173 -2.43 5.14 -17.08
C CYS A 173 -2.79 5.72 -18.45
N ARG A 174 -2.45 5.01 -19.54
CA ARG A 174 -2.78 5.46 -20.90
C ARG A 174 -4.29 5.50 -21.12
N ALA A 175 -5.00 4.45 -20.70
CA ALA A 175 -6.45 4.39 -20.85
C ALA A 175 -7.13 5.51 -20.05
N LEU A 176 -6.75 5.69 -18.78
CA LEU A 176 -7.24 6.78 -17.92
C LEU A 176 -6.94 8.17 -18.50
N ALA A 177 -5.72 8.42 -18.97
CA ALA A 177 -5.33 9.70 -19.55
C ALA A 177 -6.12 10.01 -20.83
N SER A 178 -6.42 8.99 -21.66
CA SER A 178 -7.22 9.14 -22.88
C SER A 178 -8.68 9.54 -22.60
N GLU A 179 -9.19 9.19 -21.42
CA GLU A 179 -10.50 9.63 -20.92
C GLU A 179 -10.44 10.95 -20.15
N GLY A 180 -9.30 11.62 -20.16
CA GLY A 180 -9.14 12.93 -19.53
C GLY A 180 -8.97 12.90 -18.00
N VAL A 181 -8.83 11.72 -17.39
CA VAL A 181 -8.49 11.60 -15.96
C VAL A 181 -7.19 12.35 -15.69
N LYS A 182 -7.15 13.12 -14.59
CA LYS A 182 -5.99 13.95 -14.22
C LYS A 182 -5.19 13.41 -13.06
N VAL A 183 -5.83 12.63 -12.20
CA VAL A 183 -5.27 12.19 -10.92
C VAL A 183 -5.60 10.72 -10.71
N LEU A 184 -4.58 9.93 -10.37
CA LEU A 184 -4.71 8.55 -9.95
C LEU A 184 -4.09 8.39 -8.56
N ARG A 185 -4.85 7.80 -7.62
CA ARG A 185 -4.40 7.61 -6.25
C ARG A 185 -3.94 6.18 -5.99
N SER A 186 -3.18 5.97 -4.95
CA SER A 186 -2.91 4.64 -4.41
C SER A 186 -2.50 4.73 -2.94
N SER A 187 -2.37 3.58 -2.29
CA SER A 187 -1.90 3.50 -0.92
C SER A 187 -1.09 2.22 -0.71
N CYS A 188 -0.14 2.25 0.24
CA CYS A 188 0.56 1.05 0.65
C CYS A 188 1.00 1.12 2.11
N HIS A 189 1.13 -0.04 2.74
CA HIS A 189 1.60 -0.14 4.11
C HIS A 189 3.08 0.24 4.22
N LEU A 190 3.46 0.99 5.28
CA LEU A 190 4.82 1.50 5.47
C LEU A 190 5.86 0.40 5.66
N GLY A 191 5.45 -0.76 6.19
CA GLY A 191 6.32 -1.93 6.29
C GLY A 191 6.52 -2.68 4.97
N ASN A 192 5.76 -2.34 3.90
CA ASN A 192 5.91 -2.92 2.57
C ASN A 192 6.87 -2.06 1.73
N HIS A 193 8.16 -2.19 2.01
CA HIS A 193 9.21 -1.40 1.34
C HIS A 193 9.28 -1.63 -0.18
N ALA A 194 8.91 -2.83 -0.66
CA ALA A 194 8.89 -3.13 -2.09
C ALA A 194 7.82 -2.31 -2.81
N SER A 195 6.60 -2.26 -2.24
CA SER A 195 5.50 -1.45 -2.75
C SER A 195 5.83 0.04 -2.70
N MET A 196 6.41 0.54 -1.59
CA MET A 196 6.87 1.93 -1.47
C MET A 196 7.86 2.32 -2.59
N LYS A 197 8.89 1.49 -2.83
CA LYS A 197 9.88 1.72 -3.89
C LYS A 197 9.23 1.71 -5.27
N TRP A 198 8.30 0.80 -5.50
CA TRP A 198 7.58 0.70 -6.77
C TRP A 198 6.76 1.97 -7.04
N HIS A 199 6.00 2.47 -6.05
CA HIS A 199 5.21 3.70 -6.19
C HIS A 199 6.09 4.89 -6.61
N LEU A 200 7.19 5.11 -5.89
CA LEU A 200 8.14 6.19 -6.20
C LEU A 200 8.74 6.04 -7.60
N ALA A 201 9.12 4.82 -7.98
CA ALA A 201 9.68 4.54 -9.31
C ALA A 201 8.66 4.78 -10.45
N MET A 202 7.36 4.62 -10.19
CA MET A 202 6.28 4.89 -11.14
C MET A 202 5.88 6.37 -11.18
N GLY A 203 6.53 7.24 -10.39
CA GLY A 203 6.29 8.68 -10.39
C GLY A 203 5.16 9.12 -9.45
N PHE A 204 4.62 8.23 -8.62
CA PHE A 204 3.74 8.64 -7.53
C PHE A 204 4.47 9.53 -6.54
N ARG A 205 3.76 10.53 -6.02
CA ARG A 205 4.20 11.37 -4.92
C ARG A 205 3.38 11.05 -3.69
N GLU A 206 4.04 10.90 -2.55
CA GLU A 206 3.34 10.71 -1.28
C GLU A 206 2.54 11.97 -0.95
N THR A 207 1.27 11.80 -0.60
CA THR A 207 0.39 12.88 -0.16
C THR A 207 0.37 13.00 1.36
N PRO A 208 0.02 14.17 1.90
CA PRO A 208 -0.15 14.36 3.34
C PRO A 208 -1.02 13.27 3.98
N ASN A 209 -0.45 12.59 4.98
CA ASN A 209 -1.16 11.63 5.81
C ASN A 209 -0.59 11.64 7.24
N VAL A 210 -1.39 12.17 8.17
CA VAL A 210 -1.03 12.29 9.59
C VAL A 210 -0.66 10.96 10.25
N THR A 211 -1.31 9.85 9.89
CA THR A 211 -1.02 8.55 10.50
C THR A 211 0.33 8.02 10.03
N ALA A 212 0.65 8.21 8.73
CA ALA A 212 1.94 7.83 8.16
C ALA A 212 3.08 8.70 8.72
N ALA A 213 2.87 10.00 8.88
CA ALA A 213 3.84 10.92 9.47
C ALA A 213 4.14 10.54 10.93
N SER A 214 3.10 10.34 11.75
CA SER A 214 3.24 9.93 13.15
C SER A 214 3.97 8.59 13.29
N ALA A 215 3.62 7.60 12.45
CA ALA A 215 4.30 6.30 12.45
C ALA A 215 5.81 6.42 12.16
N ARG A 216 6.21 7.28 11.22
CA ARG A 216 7.63 7.53 10.90
C ARG A 216 8.35 8.30 12.00
N ALA A 217 7.73 9.35 12.54
CA ALA A 217 8.28 10.11 13.66
C ALA A 217 8.58 9.20 14.85
N ASN A 218 7.58 8.40 15.27
CA ASN A 218 7.72 7.45 16.38
C ASN A 218 8.83 6.41 16.12
N HIS A 219 8.92 5.88 14.89
CA HIS A 219 9.98 4.96 14.51
C HIS A 219 11.37 5.61 14.63
N HIS A 220 11.56 6.81 14.09
CA HIS A 220 12.86 7.49 14.14
C HIS A 220 13.24 7.96 15.56
N HIS A 221 12.28 8.38 16.39
CA HIS A 221 12.51 8.64 17.82
C HIS A 221 12.97 7.38 18.56
N TRP A 222 12.39 6.23 18.24
CA TRP A 222 12.83 4.96 18.79
C TRP A 222 14.25 4.61 18.31
N MET A 223 14.51 4.68 17.00
CA MET A 223 15.83 4.37 16.43
C MET A 223 16.93 5.27 17.03
N ALA A 224 16.65 6.56 17.22
CA ALA A 224 17.58 7.48 17.87
C ALA A 224 17.95 7.04 19.29
N ARG A 225 16.96 6.63 20.11
CA ARG A 225 17.20 6.12 21.47
C ARG A 225 18.01 4.83 21.44
N HIS A 226 17.65 3.90 20.55
CA HIS A 226 18.37 2.63 20.37
C HIS A 226 19.84 2.84 19.99
N HIS A 227 20.13 3.73 19.02
CA HIS A 227 21.50 4.05 18.65
C HIS A 227 22.29 4.71 19.79
N ARG A 228 21.68 5.61 20.58
CA ARG A 228 22.34 6.19 21.77
C ARG A 228 22.73 5.12 22.78
N PHE A 229 21.81 4.19 23.06
CA PHE A 229 22.07 3.09 23.98
C PHE A 229 23.29 2.24 23.54
N GLN A 230 23.47 2.05 22.24
CA GLN A 230 24.61 1.31 21.68
C GLN A 230 25.87 2.15 21.47
N GLY A 231 25.91 3.41 21.94
CA GLY A 231 27.06 4.32 21.73
C GLY A 231 27.23 4.83 20.30
N ARG A 232 26.25 4.58 19.41
CA ARG A 232 26.25 5.00 18.00
C ARG A 232 25.70 6.42 17.84
N LEU A 233 26.47 7.41 18.32
CA LEU A 233 25.98 8.79 18.46
C LEU A 233 25.67 9.48 17.13
N ASN A 234 26.46 9.23 16.08
CA ASN A 234 26.25 9.84 14.76
C ASN A 234 24.95 9.35 14.12
N GLU A 235 24.67 8.06 14.20
CA GLU A 235 23.42 7.46 13.73
C GLU A 235 22.24 7.97 14.57
N ALA A 236 22.40 8.07 15.89
CA ALA A 236 21.37 8.64 16.75
C ALA A 236 21.01 10.08 16.38
N GLU A 237 22.00 10.91 16.04
CA GLU A 237 21.78 12.28 15.59
C GLU A 237 21.05 12.32 14.25
N SER A 238 21.46 11.48 13.29
CA SER A 238 20.77 11.33 12.01
C SER A 238 19.29 10.96 12.18
N GLN A 239 19.01 9.96 13.03
CA GLN A 239 17.64 9.54 13.33
C GLN A 239 16.85 10.64 14.07
N THR A 240 17.49 11.41 14.95
CA THR A 240 16.83 12.55 15.62
C THR A 240 16.42 13.64 14.63
N LYS A 241 17.27 13.93 13.64
CA LYS A 241 16.96 14.89 12.56
C LYS A 241 15.77 14.40 11.72
N LEU A 242 15.76 13.11 11.36
CA LEU A 242 14.64 12.49 10.66
C LEU A 242 13.34 12.54 11.48
N ALA A 243 13.40 12.20 12.77
CA ALA A 243 12.24 12.25 13.67
C ALA A 243 11.63 13.66 13.70
N ARG A 244 12.45 14.69 13.94
CA ARG A 244 12.01 16.10 13.95
C ARG A 244 11.40 16.54 12.61
N SER A 245 11.99 16.11 11.49
CA SER A 245 11.43 16.41 10.17
C SER A 245 10.04 15.80 9.98
N TRP A 246 9.79 14.61 10.52
CA TRP A 246 8.47 13.98 10.47
C TRP A 246 7.49 14.57 11.49
N ASP A 247 7.94 15.00 12.66
CA ASP A 247 7.12 15.73 13.63
C ASP A 247 6.60 17.03 12.99
N GLN A 248 7.47 17.81 12.34
CA GLN A 248 7.07 19.04 11.64
C GLN A 248 6.06 18.78 10.51
N LYS A 249 6.24 17.69 9.75
CA LYS A 249 5.26 17.28 8.73
C LYS A 249 3.94 16.87 9.36
N TYR A 250 3.97 16.14 10.47
CA TYR A 250 2.77 15.74 11.19
C TYR A 250 1.97 16.97 11.64
N GLU A 251 2.62 17.94 12.28
CA GLU A 251 2.00 19.20 12.72
C GLU A 251 1.39 19.96 11.54
N SER A 252 2.19 20.22 10.49
CA SER A 252 1.72 20.93 9.28
C SER A 252 0.54 20.22 8.59
N TRP A 253 0.57 18.89 8.50
CA TRP A 253 -0.50 18.13 7.87
C TRP A 253 -1.75 18.04 8.73
N GLN A 254 -1.59 18.01 10.05
CA GLN A 254 -2.70 18.02 10.98
C GLN A 254 -3.44 19.36 10.93
N GLU A 255 -2.72 20.48 10.90
CA GLU A 255 -3.30 21.82 10.74
C GLU A 255 -4.08 21.94 9.43
N ALA A 256 -3.49 21.51 8.31
CA ALA A 256 -4.15 21.53 7.01
C ALA A 256 -5.44 20.68 6.98
N TRP A 257 -5.40 19.50 7.61
CA TRP A 257 -6.56 18.60 7.68
C TRP A 257 -7.70 19.17 8.54
N ILE A 258 -7.36 19.80 9.67
CA ILE A 258 -8.35 20.48 10.53
C ILE A 258 -9.02 21.61 9.76
N ALA A 259 -8.22 22.45 9.06
CA ALA A 259 -8.74 23.55 8.26
C ALA A 259 -9.70 23.08 7.15
N GLU A 260 -9.38 21.98 6.46
CA GLU A 260 -10.23 21.39 5.42
C GLU A 260 -11.58 20.90 5.99
N ILE A 261 -11.56 20.27 7.17
CA ILE A 261 -12.79 19.84 7.86
C ILE A 261 -13.67 21.03 8.25
N GLU A 262 -13.06 22.09 8.79
CA GLU A 262 -13.78 23.30 9.20
C GLU A 262 -14.41 24.02 8.00
N GLN A 263 -13.68 24.14 6.90
CA GLN A 263 -14.20 24.69 5.65
C GLN A 263 -15.39 23.87 5.12
N SER A 264 -15.23 22.55 5.03
CA SER A 264 -16.29 21.63 4.54
C SER A 264 -17.57 21.73 5.39
N ARG A 265 -17.42 21.89 6.71
CA ARG A 265 -18.55 22.07 7.64
C ARG A 265 -19.23 23.42 7.48
N SER A 266 -18.48 24.47 7.16
CA SER A 266 -19.04 25.81 6.95
C SER A 266 -19.81 25.89 5.63
N GLU A 267 -19.31 25.24 4.57
CA GLU A 267 -19.99 25.15 3.27
C GLU A 267 -21.31 24.34 3.38
N ALA A 268 -21.31 23.24 4.13
CA ALA A 268 -22.50 22.42 4.36
C ALA A 268 -23.59 23.10 5.20
N LYS A 269 -23.27 24.15 5.98
CA LYS A 269 -24.25 24.93 6.76
C LYS A 269 -24.91 26.05 5.95
N ASN A 270 -24.33 26.41 4.81
CA ASN A 270 -24.81 27.50 3.94
C ASN A 270 -25.62 26.98 2.73
N GLN A 271 -25.83 25.66 2.63
CA GLN A 271 -26.72 24.99 1.67
C GLN A 271 -28.00 24.53 2.37
#